data_AF-A0AAD6WSV0-F1
#
_entry.id   AF-A0AAD6WSV0-F1
#
_cell.length_a   1.000
_cell.length_b   1.000
_cell.length_c   1.000
_cell.angle_alpha   90.00
_cell.angle_beta   90.00
_cell.angle_gamma   90.00
#
_symmetry.space_group_name_H-M   'P 1'
#
loop_
_entity.id
_entity.type
_entity.pdbx_description
1 polymer ?
#
loop_
_entity_poly.entity_id
_entity_poly.type
_entity_poly.pdbx_seq_one_letter_code
_entity_poly.pdbx_strand_id
1 'polypeptide(L)'
;LAQFDAFPKLPSTYRARSNSRGVLTLLVCLVTFTLMLNDIGEWLFGWPDHELSVDGGTGSFMTINVDLVVAMPCSFISMDLRDTVGDRMFLSNARLGIRRDGVKFDIGQATTLKCVRFHLPYFTLMLIHFYSTPRAHSEALSHEPDAKGCRVSGQLDVKKATANLHIMTLGHGYASHELWTISVLMNLSHVITEFPFGSFFPDITQPLDNSFELT
;
A
#
# COMPACT_ATOMS: atom_id res chain seq x y z
N LEU A 1 -10.77 18.80 59.21
CA LEU A 1 -11.89 19.01 58.26
C LEU A 1 -13.10 18.11 58.57
N ALA A 2 -13.45 17.89 59.84
CA ALA A 2 -14.57 17.02 60.24
C ALA A 2 -15.52 17.75 61.20
N GLN A 3 -15.98 18.96 60.83
CA GLN A 3 -16.69 19.83 61.77
C GLN A 3 -17.95 20.51 61.20
N PHE A 4 -18.35 20.23 59.97
CA PHE A 4 -19.60 20.73 59.41
C PHE A 4 -20.50 19.57 58.97
N ASP A 5 -21.18 18.94 59.93
CA ASP A 5 -22.29 18.03 59.66
C ASP A 5 -23.47 18.47 60.53
N ALA A 6 -24.51 19.00 59.90
CA ALA A 6 -25.63 19.67 60.57
C ALA A 6 -26.66 18.70 61.19
N PHE A 7 -26.45 17.37 61.06
CA PHE A 7 -27.40 16.36 61.50
C PHE A 7 -26.76 15.23 62.34
N PRO A 8 -27.44 14.75 63.39
CA PRO A 8 -26.95 13.63 64.19
C PRO A 8 -26.92 12.34 63.36
N LYS A 9 -25.82 11.58 63.44
CA LYS A 9 -25.70 10.34 62.67
C LYS A 9 -26.63 9.27 63.23
N LEU A 10 -27.45 8.70 62.35
CA LEU A 10 -28.37 7.62 62.69
C LEU A 10 -27.59 6.36 63.15
N PRO A 11 -28.11 5.63 64.17
CA PRO A 11 -27.53 4.36 64.60
C PRO A 11 -27.47 3.36 63.45
N SER A 12 -26.46 2.48 63.44
CA SER A 12 -26.30 1.46 62.39
C SER A 12 -27.48 0.49 62.29
N THR A 13 -28.28 0.35 63.35
CA THR A 13 -29.50 -0.48 63.43
C THR A 13 -30.66 0.03 62.58
N TYR A 14 -30.70 1.33 62.26
CA TYR A 14 -31.70 1.93 61.36
C TYR A 14 -31.18 2.08 59.91
N ARG A 15 -30.03 1.46 59.59
CA ARG A 15 -29.34 1.60 58.30
C ARG A 15 -29.30 0.28 57.55
N ALA A 16 -30.16 0.13 56.54
CA ALA A 16 -30.05 -1.00 55.61
C ALA A 16 -28.87 -0.77 54.65
N ARG A 17 -27.72 -1.42 54.90
CA ARG A 17 -26.54 -1.39 54.02
C ARG A 17 -26.59 -2.58 53.06
N SER A 18 -26.68 -2.31 51.77
CA SER A 18 -26.65 -3.34 50.71
C SER A 18 -25.31 -3.30 49.97
N ASN A 19 -24.47 -4.31 50.17
CA ASN A 19 -23.14 -4.41 49.53
C ASN A 19 -23.23 -4.69 48.01
N SER A 20 -24.27 -5.40 47.56
CA SER A 20 -24.45 -5.80 46.15
C SER A 20 -24.71 -4.63 45.19
N ARG A 21 -25.37 -3.55 45.67
CA ARG A 21 -25.77 -2.42 44.83
C ARG A 21 -24.59 -1.55 44.38
N GLY A 22 -23.52 -1.50 45.17
CA GLY A 22 -22.29 -0.77 44.83
C GLY A 22 -21.47 -1.45 43.73
N VAL A 23 -21.48 -2.79 43.69
CA VAL A 23 -20.79 -3.57 42.65
C VAL A 23 -21.45 -3.34 41.29
N LEU A 24 -22.79 -3.33 41.25
CA LEU A 24 -23.53 -3.06 40.02
C LEU A 24 -23.23 -1.66 39.48
N THR A 25 -23.15 -0.63 40.34
CA THR A 25 -22.82 0.73 39.89
C THR A 25 -21.40 0.82 39.34
N LEU A 26 -20.43 0.13 39.95
CA LEU A 26 -19.05 0.09 39.43
C LEU A 26 -18.97 -0.61 38.07
N LEU A 27 -19.73 -1.70 37.89
CA LEU A 27 -19.82 -2.40 36.61
C LEU A 27 -20.42 -1.50 35.53
N VAL A 28 -21.53 -0.81 35.83
CA VAL A 28 -22.16 0.13 34.88
C VAL A 28 -21.20 1.27 34.55
N CYS A 29 -20.54 1.87 35.54
CA CYS A 29 -19.55 2.92 35.29
C CYS A 29 -18.40 2.43 34.40
N LEU A 30 -17.90 1.21 34.63
CA LEU A 30 -16.84 0.62 33.82
C LEU A 30 -17.29 0.40 32.37
N VAL A 31 -18.50 -0.14 32.16
CA VAL A 31 -19.05 -0.36 30.82
C VAL A 31 -19.26 0.99 30.10
N THR A 32 -19.88 1.97 30.75
CA THR A 32 -20.07 3.30 30.17
C THR A 32 -18.73 3.97 29.85
N PHE A 33 -17.73 3.84 30.72
CA PHE A 33 -16.39 4.38 30.47
C PHE A 33 -15.72 3.71 29.26
N THR A 34 -15.85 2.38 29.10
CA THR A 34 -15.33 1.69 27.91
C THR A 34 -16.03 2.12 26.62
N LEU A 35 -17.35 2.34 26.66
CA LEU A 35 -18.10 2.86 25.50
C LEU A 35 -17.68 4.30 25.16
N MET A 36 -17.52 5.15 26.17
CA MET A 36 -17.04 6.53 25.99
C MET A 36 -15.66 6.56 25.33
N LEU A 37 -14.75 5.65 25.71
CA LEU A 37 -13.44 5.55 25.07
C LEU A 37 -13.53 5.07 23.60
N ASN A 38 -14.51 4.21 23.26
CA ASN A 38 -14.75 3.81 21.88
C ASN A 38 -15.19 5.02 21.03
N ASP A 39 -16.19 5.78 21.51
CA ASP A 39 -16.72 6.94 20.78
C ASP A 39 -15.65 8.03 20.60
N ILE A 40 -14.81 8.24 21.63
CA ILE A 40 -13.65 9.15 21.55
C ILE A 40 -12.66 8.67 20.48
N GLY A 41 -12.41 7.35 20.40
CA GLY A 41 -11.54 6.76 19.38
C GLY A 41 -12.07 6.99 17.96
N GLU A 42 -13.36 6.73 17.75
CA GLU A 42 -14.02 6.98 16.47
C GLU A 42 -13.97 8.47 16.09
N TRP A 43 -14.14 9.39 17.05
CA TRP A 43 -14.05 10.83 16.78
C TRP A 43 -12.62 11.30 16.44
N LEU A 44 -11.60 10.75 17.11
CA LEU A 44 -10.20 11.12 16.89
C LEU A 44 -9.64 10.59 15.57
N PHE A 45 -9.99 9.35 15.21
CA PHE A 45 -9.43 8.71 14.01
C PHE A 45 -10.36 8.81 12.80
N GLY A 46 -11.67 8.89 13.01
CA GLY A 46 -12.67 8.98 11.95
C GLY A 46 -12.66 7.80 10.98
N TRP A 47 -13.69 7.74 10.14
CA TRP A 47 -13.66 6.92 8.93
C TRP A 47 -13.60 7.86 7.71
N PRO A 48 -12.86 7.52 6.66
CA PRO A 48 -12.87 8.30 5.44
C PRO A 48 -14.22 8.15 4.72
N ASP A 49 -14.93 9.26 4.52
CA ASP A 49 -16.11 9.32 3.65
C ASP A 49 -15.69 9.67 2.22
N HIS A 50 -16.22 8.93 1.24
CA HIS A 50 -15.89 9.11 -0.17
C HIS A 50 -17.09 9.68 -0.93
N GLU A 51 -16.91 10.86 -1.54
CA GLU A 51 -17.90 11.49 -2.41
C GLU A 51 -17.38 11.59 -3.84
N LEU A 52 -18.27 11.37 -4.82
CA LEU A 52 -17.95 11.51 -6.23
C LEU A 52 -18.23 12.95 -6.67
N SER A 53 -17.23 13.59 -7.25
CA SER A 53 -17.36 14.93 -7.83
C SER A 53 -16.90 14.93 -9.29
N VAL A 54 -17.33 15.93 -10.05
CA VAL A 54 -16.87 16.11 -11.44
C VAL A 54 -15.43 16.61 -11.42
N ASP A 55 -14.55 15.87 -12.08
CA ASP A 55 -13.15 16.27 -12.23
C ASP A 55 -13.05 17.47 -13.18
N GLY A 56 -12.95 18.67 -12.60
CA GLY A 56 -12.69 19.92 -13.32
C GLY A 56 -11.19 20.25 -13.46
N GLY A 57 -10.29 19.34 -13.04
CA GLY A 57 -8.86 19.59 -13.00
C GLY A 57 -8.24 19.65 -14.39
N THR A 58 -7.70 20.82 -14.76
CA THR A 58 -6.97 21.07 -16.02
C THR A 58 -5.56 20.45 -16.06
N GLY A 59 -5.27 19.45 -15.22
CA GLY A 59 -3.98 18.78 -15.16
C GLY A 59 -3.78 17.92 -16.41
N SER A 60 -2.90 18.36 -17.32
CA SER A 60 -2.63 17.64 -18.57
C SER A 60 -1.64 16.47 -18.41
N PHE A 61 -0.88 16.42 -17.30
CA PHE A 61 0.11 15.39 -17.01
C PHE A 61 -0.11 14.76 -15.63
N MET A 62 0.33 13.52 -15.48
CA MET A 62 0.28 12.74 -14.26
C MET A 62 1.58 11.92 -14.13
N THR A 63 2.13 11.83 -12.93
CA THR A 63 3.29 11.00 -12.63
C THR A 63 2.85 9.56 -12.43
N ILE A 64 3.57 8.60 -12.99
CA ILE A 64 3.39 7.17 -12.71
C ILE A 64 4.73 6.65 -12.19
N ASN A 65 4.73 5.99 -11.03
CA ASN A 65 5.92 5.25 -10.60
C ASN A 65 5.73 3.78 -10.95
N VAL A 66 6.82 3.15 -11.35
CA VAL A 66 6.85 1.76 -11.76
C VAL A 66 7.99 1.10 -11.03
N ASP A 67 7.72 0.00 -10.33
CA ASP A 67 8.72 -0.91 -9.81
C ASP A 67 8.25 -2.35 -10.02
N LEU A 68 8.87 -3.03 -10.97
CA LEU A 68 8.56 -4.42 -11.32
C LEU A 68 9.82 -5.18 -11.72
N VAL A 69 9.76 -6.50 -11.64
CA VAL A 69 10.83 -7.40 -12.07
C VAL A 69 10.27 -8.38 -13.10
N VAL A 70 10.93 -8.47 -14.25
CA VAL A 70 10.60 -9.43 -15.33
C VAL A 70 11.65 -10.53 -15.36
N ALA A 71 11.24 -11.77 -15.61
CA ALA A 71 12.10 -12.95 -15.73
C ALA A 71 12.87 -13.03 -17.07
N MET A 72 13.40 -11.88 -17.53
CA MET A 72 14.23 -11.74 -18.73
C MET A 72 15.42 -10.82 -18.46
N PRO A 73 16.58 -11.03 -19.12
CA PRO A 73 17.70 -10.11 -19.04
C PRO A 73 17.36 -8.72 -19.61
N CYS A 74 17.91 -7.67 -19.00
CA CYS A 74 17.61 -6.28 -19.37
C CYS A 74 17.95 -5.91 -20.83
N SER A 75 18.90 -6.62 -21.45
CA SER A 75 19.31 -6.41 -22.84
C SER A 75 18.26 -6.83 -23.86
N PHE A 76 17.35 -7.74 -23.48
CA PHE A 76 16.35 -8.35 -24.37
C PHE A 76 14.94 -7.83 -24.12
N ILE A 77 14.75 -6.87 -23.22
CA ILE A 77 13.45 -6.25 -22.97
C ILE A 77 13.42 -4.81 -23.50
N SER A 78 12.30 -4.45 -24.09
CA SER A 78 11.95 -3.09 -24.49
C SER A 78 10.61 -2.70 -23.88
N MET A 79 10.50 -1.43 -23.54
CA MET A 79 9.31 -0.86 -22.93
C MET A 79 8.90 0.40 -23.68
N ASP A 80 7.62 0.50 -23.99
CA ASP A 80 7.03 1.64 -24.67
C ASP A 80 5.69 2.03 -24.05
N LEU A 81 5.43 3.32 -24.06
CA LEU A 81 4.16 3.89 -23.62
C LEU A 81 3.45 4.49 -24.82
N ARG A 82 2.21 4.08 -25.05
CA ARG A 82 1.39 4.51 -26.18
C ARG A 82 0.10 5.15 -25.71
N ASP A 83 -0.06 6.44 -26.02
CA ASP A 83 -1.27 7.20 -25.75
C ASP A 83 -2.31 7.00 -26.89
N THR A 84 -3.60 7.19 -26.58
CA THR A 84 -4.69 7.41 -27.54
C THR A 84 -4.38 8.41 -28.65
N VAL A 85 -3.58 9.44 -28.38
CA VAL A 85 -3.14 10.41 -29.40
C VAL A 85 -2.20 9.75 -30.44
N GLY A 86 -1.70 8.54 -30.16
CA GLY A 86 -0.78 7.80 -31.01
C GLY A 86 0.69 8.19 -30.78
N ASP A 87 0.95 9.07 -29.82
CA ASP A 87 2.30 9.41 -29.36
C ASP A 87 2.94 8.18 -28.70
N ARG A 88 4.22 7.94 -29.01
CA ARG A 88 4.97 6.76 -28.57
C ARG A 88 6.23 7.22 -27.85
N MET A 89 6.33 6.90 -26.57
CA MET A 89 7.50 7.19 -25.77
C MET A 89 8.29 5.90 -25.54
N PHE A 90 9.46 5.81 -26.18
CA PHE A 90 10.37 4.68 -25.97
C PHE A 90 11.11 4.86 -24.64
N LEU A 91 10.82 3.99 -23.67
CA LEU A 91 11.42 4.01 -22.34
C LEU A 91 12.74 3.23 -22.27
N SER A 92 13.22 2.74 -23.42
CA SER A 92 14.45 1.93 -23.51
C SER A 92 15.71 2.69 -23.10
N ASN A 93 15.74 4.01 -23.27
CA ASN A 93 16.94 4.79 -23.00
C ASN A 93 16.86 5.38 -21.59
N ALA A 94 17.92 5.26 -20.79
CA ALA A 94 18.03 5.73 -19.40
C ALA A 94 17.84 7.26 -19.21
N ARG A 95 17.47 7.98 -20.27
CA ARG A 95 17.26 9.43 -20.29
C ARG A 95 15.84 9.83 -19.85
N LEU A 96 14.90 8.88 -19.74
CA LEU A 96 13.48 9.15 -19.40
C LEU A 96 13.06 8.64 -18.02
N GLY A 97 13.94 8.72 -17.02
CA GLY A 97 13.58 8.47 -15.61
C GLY A 97 13.40 7.00 -15.22
N ILE A 98 13.54 6.04 -16.15
CA ILE A 98 13.50 4.61 -15.87
C ILE A 98 14.90 4.00 -15.84
N ARG A 99 15.20 3.28 -14.76
CA ARG A 99 16.40 2.47 -14.58
C ARG A 99 16.09 0.99 -14.81
N ARG A 100 17.04 0.30 -15.46
CA ARG A 100 16.99 -1.14 -15.71
C ARG A 100 18.20 -1.78 -15.03
N ASP A 101 17.94 -2.63 -14.05
CA ASP A 101 18.98 -3.31 -13.26
C ASP A 101 18.84 -4.82 -13.40
N GLY A 102 19.95 -5.52 -13.62
CA GLY A 102 19.97 -6.97 -13.59
C GLY A 102 19.76 -7.49 -12.16
N VAL A 103 18.73 -8.30 -11.95
CA VAL A 103 18.39 -8.87 -10.63
C VAL A 103 17.93 -10.32 -10.75
N LYS A 104 18.05 -11.10 -9.67
CA LYS A 104 17.48 -12.46 -9.64
C LYS A 104 15.95 -12.37 -9.61
N PHE A 105 15.30 -13.25 -10.37
CA PHE A 105 13.85 -13.34 -10.39
C PHE A 105 13.37 -14.27 -9.28
N ASP A 106 12.84 -13.72 -8.20
CA ASP A 106 12.31 -14.46 -7.04
C ASP A 106 10.86 -14.03 -6.74
N ILE A 107 9.95 -15.00 -6.67
CA ILE A 107 8.50 -14.76 -6.42
C ILE A 107 8.21 -14.63 -4.90
N GLY A 108 9.11 -15.12 -4.05
CA GLY A 108 8.88 -15.24 -2.61
C GLY A 108 8.53 -13.91 -1.92
N GLN A 109 9.10 -12.80 -2.36
CA GLN A 109 8.83 -11.47 -1.79
C GLN A 109 7.35 -11.05 -1.96
N ALA A 110 6.71 -11.37 -3.09
CA ALA A 110 5.31 -11.01 -3.36
C ALA A 110 4.31 -11.78 -2.48
N THR A 111 4.58 -13.06 -2.19
CA THR A 111 3.67 -13.91 -1.39
C THR A 111 3.60 -13.51 0.08
N THR A 112 4.67 -12.92 0.63
CA THR A 112 4.77 -12.62 2.07
C THR A 112 3.96 -11.38 2.47
N LEU A 113 3.65 -10.48 1.53
CA LEU A 113 3.06 -9.16 1.80
C LEU A 113 1.52 -9.14 1.75
N LYS A 114 0.88 -10.07 1.03
CA LYS A 114 -0.60 -10.16 0.97
C LYS A 114 -1.28 -10.49 2.31
N CYS A 115 -0.56 -11.02 3.29
CA CYS A 115 -1.15 -11.61 4.50
C CYS A 115 -1.45 -10.61 5.65
N VAL A 116 -1.08 -9.33 5.55
CA VAL A 116 -1.15 -8.39 6.70
C VAL A 116 -2.42 -7.53 6.76
N ARG A 117 -3.26 -7.51 5.73
CA ARG A 117 -4.49 -6.69 5.73
C ARG A 117 -5.70 -7.45 6.28
N PHE A 118 -5.79 -7.56 7.60
CA PHE A 118 -7.02 -7.99 8.28
C PHE A 118 -7.58 -6.83 9.12
N HIS A 119 -8.84 -6.45 8.86
CA HIS A 119 -9.56 -5.39 9.57
C HIS A 119 -9.72 -5.76 11.05
N LEU A 120 -8.87 -5.19 11.91
CA LEU A 120 -8.92 -5.36 13.36
C LEU A 120 -9.62 -4.15 14.01
N PRO A 121 -10.34 -4.33 15.13
CA PRO A 121 -10.98 -3.22 15.84
C PRO A 121 -9.95 -2.21 16.37
N TYR A 122 -10.37 -0.95 16.56
CA TYR A 122 -9.48 0.17 16.94
C TYR A 122 -8.62 -0.10 18.17
N PHE A 123 -9.15 -0.79 19.19
CA PHE A 123 -8.39 -1.14 20.39
C PHE A 123 -7.15 -2.00 20.08
N THR A 124 -7.28 -2.94 19.14
CA THR A 124 -6.15 -3.75 18.65
C THR A 124 -5.20 -2.95 17.76
N LEU A 125 -5.71 -2.04 16.93
CA LEU A 125 -4.89 -1.17 16.09
C LEU A 125 -4.02 -0.23 16.94
N MET A 126 -4.57 0.37 18.01
CA MET A 126 -3.83 1.28 18.88
C MET A 126 -2.66 0.57 19.59
N LEU A 127 -2.86 -0.68 20.02
CA LEU A 127 -1.78 -1.52 20.58
C LEU A 127 -0.73 -1.84 19.51
N ILE A 128 -1.14 -2.26 18.31
CA ILE A 128 -0.21 -2.59 17.22
C ILE A 128 0.61 -1.35 16.83
N HIS A 129 0.01 -0.15 16.77
CA HIS A 129 0.69 1.09 16.44
C HIS A 129 1.75 1.50 17.47
N PHE A 130 1.48 1.23 18.76
CA PHE A 130 2.44 1.48 19.84
C PHE A 130 3.63 0.53 19.83
N TYR A 131 3.45 -0.70 19.31
CA TYR A 131 4.49 -1.73 19.22
C TYR A 131 5.16 -1.81 17.83
N SER A 132 4.58 -1.21 16.80
CA SER A 132 5.12 -1.26 15.44
C SER A 132 6.26 -0.27 15.27
N THR A 133 7.48 -0.77 15.25
CA THR A 133 8.64 -0.04 14.74
C THR A 133 8.43 0.32 13.27
N PRO A 134 8.78 1.54 12.82
CA PRO A 134 8.74 1.87 11.39
C PRO A 134 9.72 0.95 10.65
N ARG A 135 9.20 0.08 9.77
CA ARG A 135 10.05 -0.69 8.84
C ARG A 135 10.49 0.25 7.73
N ALA A 136 11.78 0.55 7.72
CA ALA A 136 12.45 1.11 6.57
C ALA A 136 12.35 0.10 5.41
N HIS A 137 11.63 0.45 4.35
CA HIS A 137 11.55 -0.37 3.15
C HIS A 137 12.35 0.31 2.03
N SER A 138 13.49 -0.29 1.73
CA SER A 138 14.19 -0.25 0.45
C SER A 138 15.45 -1.09 0.67
N GLU A 139 15.30 -2.41 0.64
CA GLU A 139 16.47 -3.27 0.46
C GLU A 139 17.05 -2.92 -0.92
N ALA A 140 18.26 -2.39 -0.92
CA ALA A 140 19.04 -2.20 -2.13
C ALA A 140 19.29 -3.58 -2.75
N LEU A 141 18.39 -4.00 -3.64
CA LEU A 141 18.47 -5.27 -4.35
C LEU A 141 19.82 -5.32 -5.08
N SER A 142 20.65 -6.30 -4.72
CA SER A 142 22.02 -6.44 -5.23
C SER A 142 21.99 -6.54 -6.75
N HIS A 143 22.57 -5.54 -7.42
CA HIS A 143 22.68 -5.51 -8.88
C HIS A 143 23.65 -6.60 -9.35
N GLU A 144 23.15 -7.55 -10.13
CA GLU A 144 23.92 -8.65 -10.69
C GLU A 144 23.92 -8.51 -12.24
N PRO A 145 25.08 -8.31 -12.88
CA PRO A 145 25.15 -7.97 -14.31
C PRO A 145 24.69 -9.11 -15.25
N ASP A 146 24.76 -10.37 -14.81
CA ASP A 146 24.34 -11.58 -15.57
C ASP A 146 23.04 -12.20 -15.04
N ALA A 147 22.20 -11.40 -14.38
CA ALA A 147 20.99 -11.91 -13.79
C ALA A 147 19.94 -12.31 -14.84
N LYS A 148 19.19 -13.38 -14.53
CA LYS A 148 18.11 -13.88 -15.38
C LYS A 148 16.85 -13.01 -15.34
N GLY A 149 16.81 -11.99 -14.48
CA GLY A 149 15.71 -11.04 -14.39
C GLY A 149 16.18 -9.60 -14.56
N CYS A 150 15.23 -8.74 -14.89
CA CYS A 150 15.44 -7.31 -15.03
C CYS A 150 14.44 -6.56 -14.17
N ARG A 151 14.95 -5.74 -13.25
CA ARG A 151 14.16 -4.79 -12.49
C ARG A 151 14.01 -3.52 -13.31
N VAL A 152 12.77 -3.10 -13.51
CA VAL A 152 12.39 -1.86 -14.14
C VAL A 152 11.84 -0.96 -13.05
N SER A 153 12.60 0.07 -12.68
CA SER A 153 12.23 1.01 -11.62
C SER A 153 12.37 2.45 -12.07
N GLY A 154 11.38 3.29 -11.81
CA GLY A 154 11.49 4.72 -12.09
C GLY A 154 10.16 5.48 -12.03
N GLN A 155 10.23 6.75 -12.44
CA GLN A 155 9.10 7.67 -12.48
C GLN A 155 8.91 8.19 -13.90
N LEU A 156 7.65 8.20 -14.36
CA LEU A 156 7.23 8.59 -15.71
C LEU A 156 6.23 9.74 -15.63
N ASP A 157 6.54 10.85 -16.30
CA ASP A 157 5.58 11.95 -16.48
C ASP A 157 4.81 11.71 -17.78
N VAL A 158 3.55 11.29 -17.66
CA VAL A 158 2.70 10.92 -18.79
C VAL A 158 1.54 11.89 -18.93
N LYS A 159 0.99 12.01 -20.13
CA LYS A 159 -0.25 12.78 -20.31
C LYS A 159 -1.39 12.07 -19.57
N LYS A 160 -2.28 12.84 -18.95
CA LYS A 160 -3.50 12.34 -18.29
C LYS A 160 -4.53 11.96 -19.36
N ALA A 161 -4.25 10.88 -20.08
CA ALA A 161 -5.07 10.31 -21.15
C ALA A 161 -5.03 8.79 -21.08
N THR A 162 -5.89 8.13 -21.86
CA THR A 162 -5.86 6.67 -21.93
C THR A 162 -4.56 6.25 -22.63
N ALA A 163 -3.75 5.43 -21.97
CA ALA A 163 -2.49 4.95 -22.50
C ALA A 163 -2.25 3.50 -22.10
N ASN A 164 -1.42 2.82 -22.89
CA ASN A 164 -0.97 1.46 -22.61
C ASN A 164 0.54 1.46 -22.40
N LEU A 165 0.98 0.82 -21.32
CA LEU A 165 2.39 0.49 -21.08
C LEU A 165 2.64 -0.92 -21.60
N HIS A 166 3.52 -1.05 -22.58
CA HIS A 166 3.91 -2.32 -23.15
C HIS A 166 5.32 -2.69 -22.68
N ILE A 167 5.48 -3.91 -22.20
CA ILE A 167 6.78 -4.52 -21.93
C ILE A 167 6.87 -5.75 -22.82
N MET A 168 7.82 -5.71 -23.76
CA MET A 168 7.96 -6.73 -24.80
C MET A 168 9.43 -7.12 -24.96
N THR A 169 9.68 -8.30 -25.51
CA THR A 169 11.04 -8.70 -25.90
C THR A 169 11.48 -7.96 -27.15
N LEU A 170 12.79 -7.69 -27.28
CA LEU A 170 13.33 -7.14 -28.52
C LEU A 170 13.01 -8.08 -29.70
N GLY A 171 12.58 -7.49 -30.83
CA GLY A 171 12.19 -8.22 -32.04
C GLY A 171 10.71 -8.61 -32.10
N HIS A 172 9.97 -8.56 -31.00
CA HIS A 172 8.53 -8.84 -30.96
C HIS A 172 7.73 -7.54 -30.90
N GLY A 173 7.50 -6.92 -32.07
CA GLY A 173 6.71 -5.67 -32.19
C GLY A 173 7.26 -4.69 -33.24
N TYR A 174 8.57 -4.75 -33.49
CA TYR A 174 9.27 -3.97 -34.51
C TYR A 174 10.30 -4.85 -35.22
N ALA A 175 10.46 -4.67 -36.53
CA ALA A 175 11.39 -5.46 -37.34
C ALA A 175 12.85 -5.16 -36.96
N SER A 176 13.41 -5.94 -36.02
CA SER A 176 14.84 -6.01 -35.77
C SER A 176 15.41 -7.31 -36.34
N HIS A 177 16.69 -7.28 -36.73
CA HIS A 177 17.36 -8.39 -37.42
C HIS A 177 17.64 -9.61 -36.50
N GLU A 178 17.20 -9.56 -35.24
CA GLU A 178 17.43 -10.57 -34.19
C GLU A 178 16.21 -11.51 -33.98
N LEU A 179 15.28 -11.52 -34.95
CA LEU A 179 13.94 -12.11 -34.89
C LEU A 179 13.86 -13.63 -34.59
N TRP A 180 14.94 -14.39 -34.76
CA TRP A 180 14.90 -15.86 -34.77
C TRP A 180 15.41 -16.55 -33.50
N THR A 181 16.29 -15.92 -32.71
CA THR A 181 16.92 -16.58 -31.54
C THR A 181 16.18 -16.35 -30.22
N ILE A 182 15.25 -15.40 -30.16
CA ILE A 182 14.63 -14.93 -28.90
C ILE A 182 13.28 -15.62 -28.59
N SER A 183 12.52 -16.08 -29.60
CA SER A 183 11.20 -16.70 -29.38
C SER A 183 11.24 -18.00 -28.54
N VAL A 184 12.38 -18.67 -28.45
CA VAL A 184 12.54 -19.92 -27.68
C VAL A 184 12.90 -19.66 -26.21
N LEU A 185 13.31 -18.43 -25.87
CA LEU A 185 13.72 -18.03 -24.52
C LEU A 185 12.82 -16.91 -23.94
N MET A 186 11.61 -16.72 -24.46
CA MET A 186 10.70 -15.68 -23.98
C MET A 186 10.02 -16.11 -22.68
N ASN A 187 10.38 -15.46 -21.56
CA ASN A 187 9.74 -15.66 -20.27
C ASN A 187 9.29 -14.32 -19.67
N LEU A 188 8.05 -13.91 -19.94
CA LEU A 188 7.48 -12.66 -19.42
C LEU A 188 6.84 -12.81 -18.04
N SER A 189 7.19 -13.86 -17.29
CA SER A 189 6.85 -13.96 -15.87
C SER A 189 7.34 -12.71 -15.16
N HIS A 190 6.47 -12.06 -14.40
CA HIS A 190 6.76 -10.78 -13.80
C HIS A 190 6.17 -10.66 -12.40
N VAL A 191 6.82 -9.86 -11.58
CA VAL A 191 6.39 -9.47 -10.24
C VAL A 191 6.27 -7.95 -10.24
N ILE A 192 5.10 -7.43 -9.89
CA ILE A 192 4.85 -6.00 -9.73
C ILE A 192 4.95 -5.69 -8.25
N THR A 193 5.94 -4.88 -7.87
CA THR A 193 6.11 -4.43 -6.50
C THR A 193 5.21 -3.23 -6.26
N GLU A 194 5.34 -2.19 -7.09
CA GLU A 194 4.60 -0.93 -6.98
C GLU A 194 4.23 -0.40 -8.37
N PHE A 195 2.99 0.09 -8.51
CA PHE A 195 2.54 0.78 -9.73
C PHE A 195 1.62 1.98 -9.46
N PRO A 196 2.07 3.02 -8.72
CA PRO A 196 1.23 4.16 -8.34
C PRO A 196 1.03 5.19 -9.43
N PHE A 197 -0.19 5.74 -9.44
CA PHE A 197 -0.58 6.90 -10.23
C PHE A 197 -0.66 8.12 -9.32
N GLY A 198 0.10 9.16 -9.66
CA GLY A 198 0.17 10.42 -8.94
C GLY A 198 1.17 10.42 -7.78
N SER A 199 0.93 11.29 -6.81
CA SER A 199 1.72 11.40 -5.59
C SER A 199 1.31 10.36 -4.56
N PHE A 200 2.28 9.90 -3.76
CA PHE A 200 2.00 9.03 -2.62
C PHE A 200 1.15 9.74 -1.56
N PHE A 201 0.17 9.03 -1.01
CA PHE A 201 -0.60 9.42 0.16
C PHE A 201 -0.81 8.21 1.09
N PRO A 202 -0.95 8.42 2.41
CA PRO A 202 -1.13 7.32 3.35
C PRO A 202 -2.40 6.53 3.06
N ASP A 203 -2.35 5.22 3.28
CA ASP A 203 -3.43 4.26 3.01
C ASP A 203 -3.87 4.15 1.53
N ILE A 204 -3.01 4.54 0.60
CA ILE A 204 -3.17 4.17 -0.81
C ILE A 204 -3.23 2.64 -0.93
N THR A 205 -4.23 2.14 -1.66
CA THR A 205 -4.38 0.71 -1.93
C THR A 205 -4.41 0.53 -3.43
N GLN A 206 -3.43 -0.21 -3.97
CA GLN A 206 -3.42 -0.50 -5.39
C GLN A 206 -3.63 -1.98 -5.65
N PRO A 207 -4.40 -2.32 -6.69
CA PRO A 207 -4.69 -3.71 -7.01
C PRO A 207 -3.45 -4.48 -7.50
N LEU A 208 -2.46 -3.79 -8.06
CA LEU A 208 -1.26 -4.41 -8.64
C LEU A 208 -0.09 -4.53 -7.66
N ASP A 209 -0.18 -3.93 -6.48
CA ASP A 209 0.91 -3.97 -5.51
C ASP A 209 1.18 -5.40 -5.04
N ASN A 210 2.45 -5.80 -5.10
CA ASN A 210 2.92 -7.13 -4.72
C ASN A 210 2.16 -8.27 -5.43
N SER A 211 1.79 -8.06 -6.69
CA SER A 211 1.19 -9.06 -7.55
C SER A 211 2.23 -9.72 -8.45
N PHE A 212 1.95 -10.94 -8.92
CA PHE A 212 2.84 -11.63 -9.86
C PHE A 212 2.00 -12.48 -10.81
N GLU A 213 2.49 -12.60 -12.04
CA GLU A 213 1.95 -13.50 -13.04
C GLU A 213 3.09 -14.28 -13.70
N LEU A 214 2.83 -15.55 -14.03
CA LEU A 214 3.78 -16.46 -14.63
C LEU A 214 3.28 -16.86 -16.03
N THR A 215 4.18 -16.93 -17.00
CA THR A 215 3.88 -17.31 -18.40
C THR A 215 4.42 -18.69 -18.73
#